data_AF-A0AA39VNG0-F1
#
_entry.id   AF-A0AA39VNG0-F1
#
_cell.length_a   1.000
_cell.length_b   1.000
_cell.length_c   1.000
_cell.angle_alpha   90.00
_cell.angle_beta   90.00
_cell.angle_gamma   90.00
#
_symmetry.space_group_name_H-M   'P 1'
#
loop_
_entity.id
_entity.type
_entity.pdbx_description
1 polymer ?
#
loop_
_entity_poly.entity_id
_entity_poly.type
_entity_poly.pdbx_seq_one_letter_code
_entity_poly.pdbx_strand_id
1 'polypeptide(L)'
;MKSLVLPSLNALTISRSNFHKDQSTRFSGRAAYLDSSKPSSLKLIPSHTTQPFNLSSVRMQAGDEDFELKQMRDMAAAKKRWDALIRDGKVKLLTPREAGYAIQLSNKTLLDVRPSSERKKAWVKGSTWIPIFDVDDKFDAGTLSRKVTNFVMGGWWSGMPSLLYDKQFLSKVEEKLPKDTDLIVTCQKGLRSLAACEQLYNAGYRNLFWVQGGLEVAEEEDLVTEGPQPLKLAGIGGVSEFLGWTDQQRLQAAREGWGYRLLFSARLVGVFLAVDALFIGAQQVGRYIQDIRSH
;
A
#
# COMPACT_ATOMS: atom_id res chain seq x y z
N MET A 1 53.98 29.39 -16.11
CA MET A 1 54.61 29.90 -14.87
C MET A 1 53.60 30.79 -14.16
N LYS A 2 53.26 30.44 -12.90
CA LYS A 2 52.70 31.30 -11.82
C LYS A 2 51.31 31.94 -12.07
N SER A 3 50.35 32.03 -11.16
CA SER A 3 50.08 31.47 -9.83
C SER A 3 48.74 32.07 -9.35
N LEU A 4 47.86 31.22 -8.82
CA LEU A 4 46.97 31.41 -7.65
C LEU A 4 46.55 32.84 -7.24
N VAL A 5 45.23 33.09 -7.15
CA VAL A 5 44.59 33.80 -6.01
C VAL A 5 43.13 33.35 -5.86
N LEU A 6 42.78 32.81 -4.69
CA LEU A 6 41.43 32.66 -4.13
C LEU A 6 40.94 33.97 -3.49
N PRO A 7 39.62 34.15 -3.32
CA PRO A 7 39.09 34.65 -2.04
C PRO A 7 37.96 33.72 -1.54
N SER A 8 38.12 33.04 -0.40
CA SER A 8 37.86 33.48 0.98
C SER A 8 36.40 33.26 1.43
N LEU A 9 36.23 32.32 2.36
CA LEU A 9 35.04 32.06 3.17
C LEU A 9 34.76 33.24 4.13
N ASN A 10 33.48 33.59 4.28
CA ASN A 10 32.83 34.10 5.51
C ASN A 10 31.30 34.00 5.28
N ALA A 11 30.59 33.05 5.91
CA ALA A 11 30.03 33.12 7.27
C ALA A 11 28.63 33.77 7.33
N LEU A 12 27.61 32.90 7.28
CA LEU A 12 26.40 32.84 8.13
C LEU A 12 25.66 34.15 8.50
N THR A 13 24.38 34.22 8.12
CA THR A 13 23.33 34.55 9.10
C THR A 13 22.08 33.71 8.81
N ILE A 14 21.80 32.81 9.73
CA ILE A 14 20.65 31.91 9.79
C ILE A 14 19.46 32.71 10.34
N SER A 15 18.33 32.71 9.63
CA SER A 15 17.04 33.08 10.22
C SER A 15 16.28 31.81 10.60
N ARG A 16 16.21 31.56 11.91
CA ARG A 16 15.40 30.52 12.56
C ARG A 16 13.95 30.98 12.62
N SER A 17 13.01 30.21 12.06
CA SER A 17 11.63 30.24 12.53
C SER A 17 11.27 28.87 13.10
N ASN A 18 10.98 28.87 14.39
CA ASN A 18 10.51 27.73 15.16
C ASN A 18 9.00 27.57 14.92
N PHE A 19 8.56 26.37 14.52
CA PHE A 19 7.17 25.97 14.71
C PHE A 19 7.14 24.52 15.20
N HIS A 20 6.94 24.36 16.50
CA HIS A 20 6.60 23.09 17.14
C HIS A 20 5.59 23.40 18.26
N LYS A 21 4.70 22.42 18.50
CA LYS A 21 3.56 22.39 19.45
C LYS A 21 2.31 23.12 18.97
N ASP A 22 1.09 22.61 19.12
CA ASP A 22 0.54 21.56 19.97
C ASP A 22 -0.69 20.95 19.26
N GLN A 23 -0.95 19.65 19.43
CA GLN A 23 -2.29 19.15 19.75
C GLN A 23 -2.26 17.64 20.02
N SER A 24 -2.22 17.29 21.31
CA SER A 24 -2.60 15.99 21.82
C SER A 24 -3.33 16.20 23.14
N THR A 25 -4.35 15.35 23.36
CA THR A 25 -5.12 15.13 24.59
C THR A 25 -6.22 16.15 24.93
N ARG A 26 -7.47 15.67 24.90
CA ARG A 26 -8.42 15.63 26.04
C ARG A 26 -9.74 14.96 25.61
N PHE A 27 -9.77 13.63 25.70
CA PHE A 27 -11.00 12.88 25.97
C PHE A 27 -11.08 12.72 27.49
N SER A 28 -12.08 13.34 28.13
CA SER A 28 -12.70 12.82 29.37
C SER A 28 -13.81 13.77 29.83
N GLY A 29 -14.99 13.19 30.05
CA GLY A 29 -15.97 13.63 31.05
C GLY A 29 -16.94 14.71 30.61
N ARG A 30 -18.23 14.35 30.48
CA ARG A 30 -19.20 14.48 31.59
C ARG A 30 -20.61 14.20 31.06
N ALA A 31 -21.20 13.12 31.55
CA ALA A 31 -22.64 12.88 31.45
C ALA A 31 -23.38 13.93 32.29
N ALA A 32 -24.45 14.51 31.74
CA ALA A 32 -25.47 15.18 32.51
C ALA A 32 -26.81 15.17 31.75
N TYR A 33 -27.76 14.44 32.32
CA TYR A 33 -29.16 14.82 32.53
C TYR A 33 -29.91 15.51 31.38
N LEU A 34 -30.84 14.78 30.77
CA LEU A 34 -32.12 15.32 30.33
C LEU A 34 -33.25 14.36 30.76
N ASP A 35 -33.97 14.79 31.79
CA ASP A 35 -35.29 14.31 32.21
C ASP A 35 -36.25 14.28 31.01
N SER A 36 -36.91 13.15 30.72
CA SER A 36 -38.13 12.67 31.38
C SER A 36 -39.32 13.64 31.25
N SER A 37 -40.13 13.41 30.22
CA SER A 37 -41.58 13.67 30.30
C SER A 37 -42.34 12.47 29.72
N LYS A 38 -43.32 12.03 30.52
CA LYS A 38 -44.09 10.77 30.47
C LYS A 38 -44.93 10.64 29.18
N PRO A 39 -45.44 9.43 28.91
CA PRO A 39 -46.88 9.28 29.13
C PRO A 39 -47.31 8.03 29.93
N SER A 40 -48.39 8.29 30.67
CA SER A 40 -49.42 7.41 31.23
C SER A 40 -49.40 5.89 31.00
N SER A 41 -49.37 5.22 32.14
CA SER A 41 -50.08 3.99 32.53
C SER A 41 -51.15 3.41 31.59
N LEU A 42 -50.96 2.14 31.21
CA LEU A 42 -52.03 1.14 31.15
C LEU A 42 -51.48 -0.19 31.69
N LYS A 43 -52.13 -0.70 32.74
CA LYS A 43 -51.87 -2.00 33.37
C LYS A 43 -52.50 -3.11 32.52
N LEU A 44 -51.79 -4.20 32.27
CA LEU A 44 -52.37 -5.53 32.05
C LEU A 44 -51.40 -6.61 32.60
N ILE A 45 -52.01 -7.58 33.26
CA ILE A 45 -51.44 -8.63 34.12
C ILE A 45 -50.72 -9.71 33.27
N PRO A 46 -49.70 -10.42 33.80
CA PRO A 46 -48.88 -11.34 33.04
C PRO A 46 -49.41 -12.77 33.14
N SER A 47 -49.54 -13.47 32.02
CA SER A 47 -49.63 -14.92 32.03
C SER A 47 -49.53 -15.48 30.62
N HIS A 48 -48.32 -15.77 30.13
CA HIS A 48 -48.09 -16.91 29.24
C HIS A 48 -46.64 -17.37 29.39
N THR A 49 -46.51 -18.51 30.06
CA THR A 49 -45.33 -19.37 30.07
C THR A 49 -45.03 -19.79 28.63
N THR A 50 -43.88 -19.36 28.11
CA THR A 50 -43.29 -19.92 26.89
C THR A 50 -41.83 -20.20 27.17
N GLN A 51 -41.42 -21.43 26.85
CA GLN A 51 -40.15 -22.03 27.24
C GLN A 51 -38.95 -21.25 26.70
N PRO A 52 -37.80 -21.25 27.40
CA PRO A 52 -36.57 -20.75 26.82
C PRO A 52 -36.12 -21.71 25.71
N PHE A 53 -36.38 -21.33 24.46
CA PHE A 53 -35.61 -21.86 23.35
C PHE A 53 -34.16 -21.45 23.59
N ASN A 54 -33.34 -22.44 23.95
CA ASN A 54 -31.89 -22.34 23.86
C ASN A 54 -31.53 -22.14 22.38
N LEU A 55 -31.56 -20.88 21.93
CA LEU A 55 -30.85 -20.48 20.74
C LEU A 55 -29.39 -20.47 21.16
N SER A 56 -28.70 -21.59 20.93
CA SER A 56 -27.25 -21.65 20.95
C SER A 56 -26.74 -20.45 20.18
N SER A 57 -26.23 -19.44 20.88
CA SER A 57 -25.53 -18.34 20.25
C SER A 57 -24.41 -18.98 19.46
N VAL A 58 -24.56 -19.01 18.14
CA VAL A 58 -23.50 -19.42 17.24
C VAL A 58 -22.38 -18.42 17.51
N ARG A 59 -21.39 -18.86 18.29
CA ARG A 59 -20.13 -18.15 18.51
C ARG A 59 -19.35 -18.28 17.20
N MET A 60 -19.72 -17.47 16.22
CA MET A 60 -18.98 -17.29 14.98
C MET A 60 -18.80 -15.80 14.77
N GLN A 61 -17.74 -15.24 15.35
CA GLN A 61 -17.11 -13.97 14.94
C GLN A 61 -15.91 -13.53 15.80
N ALA A 62 -15.48 -14.31 16.80
CA ALA A 62 -14.31 -13.92 17.61
C ALA A 62 -12.96 -14.15 16.89
N GLY A 63 -12.85 -15.18 16.03
CA GLY A 63 -11.56 -15.60 15.47
C GLY A 63 -10.97 -14.67 14.41
N ASP A 64 -11.80 -14.11 13.53
CA ASP A 64 -11.33 -13.28 12.41
C ASP A 64 -11.02 -11.84 12.85
N GLU A 65 -11.86 -11.25 13.70
CA GLU A 65 -11.61 -9.92 14.28
C GLU A 65 -10.31 -9.91 15.11
N ASP A 66 -10.05 -10.96 15.89
CA ASP A 66 -8.83 -11.11 16.66
C ASP A 66 -7.58 -11.22 15.75
N PHE A 67 -7.71 -11.88 14.59
CA PHE A 67 -6.62 -12.02 13.63
C PHE A 67 -6.29 -10.69 12.94
N GLU A 68 -7.31 -9.89 12.60
CA GLU A 68 -7.13 -8.55 12.04
C GLU A 68 -6.49 -7.60 13.05
N LEU A 69 -6.99 -7.58 14.28
CA LEU A 69 -6.41 -6.79 15.37
C LEU A 69 -4.96 -7.19 15.64
N LYS A 70 -4.65 -8.49 15.57
CA LYS A 70 -3.29 -9.00 15.67
C LYS A 70 -2.42 -8.50 14.51
N GLN A 71 -2.90 -8.57 13.27
CA GLN A 71 -2.17 -8.03 12.12
C GLN A 71 -1.91 -6.53 12.24
N MET A 72 -2.90 -5.74 12.67
CA MET A 72 -2.73 -4.31 12.89
C MET A 72 -1.66 -4.01 13.94
N ARG A 73 -1.66 -4.76 15.05
CA ARG A 73 -0.64 -4.65 16.10
C ARG A 73 0.74 -5.04 15.60
N ASP A 74 0.83 -6.13 14.83
CA ASP A 74 2.09 -6.62 14.27
C ASP A 74 2.66 -5.63 13.25
N MET A 75 1.83 -5.04 12.39
CA MET A 75 2.22 -3.98 11.45
C MET A 75 2.67 -2.72 12.19
N ALA A 76 1.96 -2.30 13.23
CA ALA A 76 2.35 -1.15 14.04
C ALA A 76 3.69 -1.38 14.77
N ALA A 77 3.89 -2.59 15.29
CA ALA A 77 5.15 -3.00 15.90
C ALA A 77 6.29 -3.03 14.87
N ALA A 78 6.06 -3.57 13.68
CA ALA A 78 7.03 -3.58 12.58
C ALA A 78 7.41 -2.16 12.14
N LYS A 79 6.42 -1.28 11.94
CA LYS A 79 6.67 0.12 11.60
C LYS A 79 7.54 0.81 12.66
N LYS A 80 7.25 0.61 13.94
CA LYS A 80 8.06 1.16 15.04
C LYS A 80 9.50 0.62 15.02
N ARG A 81 9.71 -0.65 14.66
CA ARG A 81 11.05 -1.25 14.51
C ARG A 81 11.80 -0.61 13.34
N TRP A 82 11.15 -0.45 12.18
CA TRP A 82 11.77 0.18 11.02
C TRP A 82 12.12 1.66 11.27
N ASP A 83 11.22 2.40 11.91
CA ASP A 83 11.48 3.78 12.32
C ASP A 83 12.68 3.85 13.27
N ALA A 84 12.84 2.87 14.16
CA ALA A 84 14.02 2.77 15.02
C ALA A 84 15.31 2.47 14.22
N LEU A 85 15.26 1.61 13.19
CA LEU A 85 16.44 1.35 12.33
C LEU A 85 16.92 2.61 11.59
N ILE A 86 15.98 3.43 11.12
CA ILE A 86 16.28 4.71 10.48
C ILE A 86 16.85 5.69 11.51
N ARG A 87 16.19 5.80 12.68
CA ARG A 87 16.62 6.70 13.76
C ARG A 87 18.01 6.35 14.32
N ASP A 88 18.29 5.06 14.43
CA ASP A 88 19.59 4.54 14.88
C ASP A 88 20.69 4.70 13.80
N GLY A 89 20.35 5.16 12.60
CA GLY A 89 21.29 5.34 11.49
C GLY A 89 21.80 4.03 10.87
N LYS A 90 21.16 2.90 11.17
CA LYS A 90 21.49 1.58 10.60
C LYS A 90 21.09 1.49 9.14
N VAL A 91 19.97 2.13 8.80
CA VAL A 91 19.51 2.30 7.42
C VAL A 91 19.56 3.78 7.10
N LYS A 92 20.33 4.13 6.07
CA LYS A 92 20.50 5.53 5.64
C LYS A 92 19.34 5.93 4.74
N LEU A 93 18.75 7.08 5.02
CA LEU A 93 17.70 7.66 4.19
C LEU A 93 18.31 8.28 2.93
N LEU A 94 17.73 7.99 1.76
CA LEU A 94 18.04 8.68 0.50
C LEU A 94 16.77 9.16 -0.16
N THR A 95 16.82 10.34 -0.78
CA THR A 95 15.80 10.76 -1.74
C THR A 95 15.99 10.05 -3.08
N PRO A 96 14.95 9.91 -3.92
CA PRO A 96 15.09 9.30 -5.25
C PRO A 96 16.18 9.97 -6.11
N ARG A 97 16.29 11.30 -6.02
CA ARG A 97 17.31 12.09 -6.71
C ARG A 97 18.73 11.79 -6.21
N GLU A 98 18.93 11.73 -4.90
CA GLU A 98 20.23 11.34 -4.31
C GLU A 98 20.59 9.90 -4.66
N ALA A 99 19.61 8.99 -4.70
CA ALA A 99 19.81 7.61 -5.13
C ALA A 99 20.26 7.56 -6.60
N GLY A 100 19.65 8.37 -7.47
CA GLY A 100 20.08 8.51 -8.86
C GLY A 100 21.52 8.95 -9.01
N TYR A 101 21.93 9.99 -8.29
CA TYR A 101 23.33 10.43 -8.26
C TYR A 101 24.26 9.35 -7.71
N ALA A 102 23.85 8.63 -6.68
CA ALA A 102 24.65 7.58 -6.07
C ALA A 102 24.86 6.38 -7.01
N ILE A 103 23.87 6.04 -7.84
CA ILE A 103 23.98 5.00 -8.86
C ILE A 103 24.95 5.43 -9.96
N GLN A 104 24.82 6.67 -10.45
CA GLN A 104 25.63 7.18 -11.56
C GLN A 104 27.09 7.47 -11.18
N LEU A 105 27.32 8.07 -9.99
CA LEU A 105 28.65 8.54 -9.58
C LEU A 105 29.44 7.50 -8.80
N SER A 106 28.76 6.77 -7.91
CA SER A 106 29.41 5.82 -6.99
C SER A 106 29.20 4.36 -7.35
N ASN A 107 28.56 4.06 -8.50
CA ASN A 107 28.26 2.69 -8.96
C ASN A 107 27.65 1.81 -7.86
N LYS A 108 26.85 2.40 -6.96
CA LYS A 108 26.18 1.65 -5.89
C LYS A 108 25.12 0.75 -6.49
N THR A 109 24.98 -0.44 -5.92
CA THR A 109 24.04 -1.42 -6.45
C THR A 109 22.62 -1.10 -6.00
N LEU A 110 21.72 -0.97 -6.97
CA LEU A 110 20.30 -0.79 -6.73
C LEU A 110 19.59 -2.14 -6.70
N LEU A 111 19.00 -2.48 -5.55
CA LEU A 111 18.18 -3.66 -5.33
C LEU A 111 16.70 -3.29 -5.44
N ASP A 112 16.02 -3.83 -6.45
CA ASP A 112 14.58 -3.71 -6.63
C ASP A 112 13.87 -4.93 -6.04
N VAL A 113 13.09 -4.70 -4.98
CA VAL A 113 12.37 -5.76 -4.25
C VAL A 113 10.89 -5.89 -4.64
N ARG A 114 10.47 -5.24 -5.73
CA ARG A 114 9.10 -5.30 -6.22
C ARG A 114 8.75 -6.68 -6.78
N PRO A 115 7.45 -7.07 -6.74
CA PRO A 115 6.96 -8.28 -7.37
C PRO A 115 7.12 -8.22 -8.89
N SER A 116 7.07 -9.39 -9.51
CA SER A 116 7.24 -9.56 -10.96
C SER A 116 6.26 -8.72 -11.80
N SER A 117 5.02 -8.52 -11.34
CA SER A 117 4.00 -7.72 -12.03
C SER A 117 4.37 -6.24 -12.17
N GLU A 118 4.92 -5.64 -11.13
CA GLU A 118 5.36 -4.23 -11.13
C GLU A 118 6.66 -4.06 -11.92
N ARG A 119 7.58 -5.03 -11.81
CA ARG A 119 8.86 -5.02 -12.52
C ARG A 119 8.68 -5.05 -14.04
N LYS A 120 7.70 -5.80 -14.54
CA LYS A 120 7.40 -5.89 -15.99
C LYS A 120 6.93 -4.56 -16.60
N LYS A 121 6.35 -3.66 -15.80
CA LYS A 121 5.83 -2.37 -16.26
C LYS A 121 6.93 -1.32 -16.42
N ALA A 122 7.82 -1.22 -15.44
CA ALA A 122 8.94 -0.27 -15.46
C ALA A 122 10.04 -0.72 -14.50
N TRP A 123 11.30 -0.45 -14.85
CA TRP A 123 12.44 -0.69 -13.98
C TRP A 123 13.55 0.34 -14.15
N VAL A 124 14.40 0.46 -13.13
CA VAL A 124 15.60 1.31 -13.21
C VAL A 124 16.71 0.55 -13.92
N LYS A 125 17.39 1.19 -14.86
CA LYS A 125 18.52 0.61 -15.60
C LYS A 125 19.64 0.19 -14.65
N GLY A 126 20.20 -1.00 -14.85
CA GLY A 126 21.28 -1.53 -14.02
C GLY A 126 20.87 -1.99 -12.61
N SER A 127 19.57 -2.01 -12.30
CA SER A 127 19.07 -2.54 -11.02
C SER A 127 19.04 -4.07 -11.00
N THR A 128 19.45 -4.65 -9.87
CA THR A 128 19.32 -6.07 -9.59
C THR A 128 17.92 -6.33 -9.03
N TRP A 129 17.16 -7.20 -9.71
CA TRP A 129 15.81 -7.55 -9.29
C TRP A 129 15.80 -8.82 -8.45
N ILE A 130 15.31 -8.71 -7.22
CA ILE A 130 15.09 -9.84 -6.31
C ILE A 130 13.82 -9.54 -5.50
N PRO A 131 12.67 -10.16 -5.84
CA PRO A 131 11.41 -9.86 -5.16
C PRO A 131 11.42 -10.37 -3.72
N ILE A 132 10.95 -9.54 -2.77
CA ILE A 132 10.67 -10.00 -1.40
C ILE A 132 9.31 -10.69 -1.29
N PHE A 133 8.38 -10.26 -2.14
CA PHE A 133 7.09 -10.88 -2.30
C PHE A 133 6.84 -11.16 -3.78
N ASP A 134 6.27 -12.31 -4.08
CA ASP A 134 5.86 -12.66 -5.43
C ASP A 134 4.40 -13.11 -5.46
N VAL A 135 3.85 -13.25 -6.67
CA VAL A 135 2.44 -13.57 -6.89
C VAL A 135 2.14 -15.02 -6.48
N ASP A 136 1.03 -15.20 -5.75
CA ASP A 136 0.59 -16.52 -5.28
C ASP A 136 -0.09 -17.33 -6.37
N ASP A 137 0.70 -18.02 -7.19
CA ASP A 137 0.15 -18.94 -8.21
C ASP A 137 -0.38 -20.25 -7.61
N LYS A 138 -0.10 -20.50 -6.32
CA LYS A 138 -0.59 -21.68 -5.60
C LYS A 138 -2.05 -21.46 -5.20
N PHE A 139 -2.95 -22.17 -5.87
CA PHE A 139 -4.33 -22.38 -5.44
C PHE A 139 -4.36 -23.36 -4.26
N ASP A 140 -4.03 -22.86 -3.08
CA ASP A 140 -4.21 -23.63 -1.85
C ASP A 140 -5.62 -23.40 -1.32
N ALA A 141 -6.45 -24.44 -1.34
CA ALA A 141 -7.88 -24.37 -1.00
C ALA A 141 -8.13 -23.86 0.43
N GLY A 142 -7.15 -24.01 1.33
CA GLY A 142 -7.23 -23.52 2.71
C GLY A 142 -7.01 -22.01 2.89
N THR A 143 -6.47 -21.30 1.89
CA THR A 143 -6.24 -19.83 1.96
C THR A 143 -7.23 -19.02 1.13
N LEU A 144 -8.24 -19.66 0.54
CA LEU A 144 -9.26 -19.01 -0.28
C LEU A 144 -10.04 -17.94 0.49
N SER A 145 -10.41 -18.19 1.76
CA SER A 145 -11.12 -17.19 2.57
C SER A 145 -10.30 -15.91 2.72
N ARG A 146 -9.00 -16.05 3.02
CA ARG A 146 -8.08 -14.92 3.17
C ARG A 146 -7.81 -14.20 1.85
N LYS A 147 -7.73 -14.93 0.73
CA LYS A 147 -7.63 -14.32 -0.62
C LYS A 147 -8.91 -13.55 -0.97
N VAL A 148 -10.09 -14.05 -0.59
CA VAL A 148 -11.38 -13.38 -0.78
C VAL A 148 -11.48 -12.12 0.10
N THR A 149 -11.10 -12.18 1.37
CA THR A 149 -11.08 -10.99 2.24
C THR A 149 -10.15 -9.91 1.69
N ASN A 150 -8.94 -10.28 1.26
CA ASN A 150 -8.00 -9.34 0.64
C ASN A 150 -8.56 -8.74 -0.66
N PHE A 151 -9.29 -9.52 -1.45
CA PHE A 151 -9.97 -9.06 -2.66
C PHE A 151 -11.09 -8.05 -2.33
N VAL A 152 -12.00 -8.40 -1.41
CA VAL A 152 -13.14 -7.57 -0.99
C VAL A 152 -12.69 -6.27 -0.33
N MET A 153 -11.64 -6.31 0.48
CA MET A 153 -11.15 -5.17 1.26
C MET A 153 -10.30 -4.17 0.44
N GLY A 154 -10.29 -4.33 -0.89
CA GLY A 154 -9.72 -3.36 -1.83
C GLY A 154 -8.70 -3.93 -2.81
N GLY A 155 -8.30 -5.20 -2.69
CA GLY A 155 -7.33 -5.82 -3.58
C GLY A 155 -7.79 -5.85 -5.05
N TRP A 156 -9.09 -6.05 -5.29
CA TRP A 156 -9.68 -5.96 -6.64
C TRP A 156 -9.66 -4.54 -7.22
N TRP A 157 -9.85 -3.55 -6.37
CA TRP A 157 -9.90 -2.14 -6.74
C TRP A 157 -8.50 -1.62 -7.05
N SER A 158 -7.54 -1.86 -6.14
CA SER A 158 -6.15 -1.43 -6.31
C SER A 158 -5.32 -2.37 -7.20
N GLY A 159 -5.89 -3.52 -7.61
CA GLY A 159 -5.19 -4.56 -8.36
C GLY A 159 -3.93 -5.10 -7.70
N MET A 160 -3.88 -5.05 -6.37
CA MET A 160 -2.76 -5.59 -5.61
C MET A 160 -2.94 -7.11 -5.55
N PRO A 161 -2.08 -7.91 -6.22
CA PRO A 161 -2.18 -9.35 -6.17
C PRO A 161 -1.99 -9.85 -4.72
N SER A 162 -2.52 -11.02 -4.39
CA SER A 162 -2.12 -11.71 -3.16
C SER A 162 -0.63 -12.03 -3.26
N LEU A 163 0.14 -11.40 -2.40
CA LEU A 163 1.60 -11.47 -2.37
C LEU A 163 2.04 -12.40 -1.23
N LEU A 164 2.73 -13.49 -1.55
CA LEU A 164 3.41 -14.35 -0.59
C LEU A 164 4.85 -13.92 -0.44
N TYR A 165 5.33 -14.06 0.78
CA TYR A 165 6.71 -13.83 1.14
C TYR A 165 7.61 -14.94 0.58
N ASP A 166 8.65 -14.53 -0.17
CA ASP A 166 9.64 -15.47 -0.68
C ASP A 166 10.68 -15.80 0.40
N LYS A 167 10.65 -17.05 0.90
CA LYS A 167 11.61 -17.55 1.89
C LYS A 167 13.04 -17.61 1.35
N GLN A 168 13.21 -17.64 0.02
CA GLN A 168 14.51 -17.71 -0.63
C GLN A 168 15.10 -16.32 -0.94
N PHE A 169 14.43 -15.24 -0.54
CA PHE A 169 14.88 -13.87 -0.78
C PHE A 169 16.33 -13.65 -0.35
N LEU A 170 16.67 -13.96 0.92
CA LEU A 170 18.02 -13.76 1.45
C LEU A 170 19.07 -14.58 0.70
N SER A 171 18.79 -15.84 0.39
CA SER A 171 19.71 -16.70 -0.36
C SER A 171 20.02 -16.15 -1.75
N LYS A 172 18.99 -15.64 -2.46
CA LYS A 172 19.16 -15.01 -3.78
C LYS A 172 19.97 -13.71 -3.70
N VAL A 173 19.84 -12.95 -2.62
CA VAL A 173 20.61 -11.73 -2.39
C VAL A 173 22.08 -12.07 -2.09
N GLU A 174 22.33 -13.02 -1.20
CA GLU A 174 23.68 -13.44 -0.81
C GLU A 174 24.46 -14.05 -1.98
N GLU A 175 23.79 -14.77 -2.89
CA GLU A 175 24.42 -15.33 -4.09
C GLU A 175 24.88 -14.23 -5.07
N LYS A 176 24.10 -13.17 -5.22
CA LYS A 176 24.35 -12.11 -6.22
C LYS A 176 25.16 -10.94 -5.68
N LEU A 177 25.07 -10.66 -4.39
CA LEU A 177 25.55 -9.41 -3.79
C LEU A 177 26.40 -9.68 -2.55
N PRO A 178 27.70 -9.29 -2.57
CA PRO A 178 28.55 -9.42 -1.40
C PRO A 178 28.11 -8.48 -0.28
N LYS A 179 28.34 -8.91 0.97
CA LYS A 179 27.84 -8.24 2.19
C LYS A 179 28.43 -6.86 2.45
N ASP A 180 29.61 -6.59 1.90
CA ASP A 180 30.32 -5.31 2.05
C ASP A 180 29.87 -4.24 1.06
N THR A 181 28.99 -4.59 0.11
CA THR A 181 28.51 -3.67 -0.93
C THR A 181 27.56 -2.62 -0.35
N ASP A 182 27.65 -1.40 -0.88
CA ASP A 182 26.64 -0.37 -0.67
C ASP A 182 25.35 -0.70 -1.44
N LEU A 183 24.30 -1.08 -0.71
CA LEU A 183 23.03 -1.50 -1.28
C LEU A 183 21.95 -0.43 -1.10
N ILE A 184 21.44 0.06 -2.23
CA ILE A 184 20.26 0.92 -2.26
C ILE A 184 19.04 0.02 -2.48
N VAL A 185 18.11 -0.03 -1.53
CA VAL A 185 16.93 -0.89 -1.60
C VAL A 185 15.70 -0.07 -1.94
N THR A 186 15.01 -0.47 -3.00
CA THR A 186 13.85 0.24 -3.54
C THR A 186 12.63 -0.66 -3.69
N CYS A 187 11.46 -0.06 -3.50
CA CYS A 187 10.18 -0.64 -3.91
C CYS A 187 9.26 0.50 -4.40
N GLN A 188 7.98 0.22 -4.67
CA GLN A 188 7.10 1.28 -5.18
C GLN A 188 6.93 2.43 -4.17
N LYS A 189 6.43 2.16 -2.95
CA LYS A 189 6.09 3.19 -1.95
C LYS A 189 7.08 3.35 -0.81
N GLY A 190 8.07 2.45 -0.72
CA GLY A 190 9.09 2.42 0.34
C GLY A 190 8.85 1.41 1.48
N LEU A 191 7.62 0.89 1.71
CA LEU A 191 7.35 0.01 2.86
C LEU A 191 7.97 -1.39 2.71
N ARG A 192 7.87 -2.00 1.51
CA ARG A 192 8.44 -3.32 1.25
C ARG A 192 9.98 -3.29 1.30
N SER A 193 10.58 -2.19 0.88
CA SER A 193 12.04 -2.01 0.96
C SER A 193 12.52 -1.82 2.40
N LEU A 194 11.72 -1.21 3.30
CA LEU A 194 12.06 -1.20 4.74
C LEU A 194 12.05 -2.58 5.36
N ALA A 195 11.03 -3.38 5.06
CA ALA A 195 10.97 -4.77 5.50
C ALA A 195 12.18 -5.58 4.99
N ALA A 196 12.56 -5.38 3.73
CA ALA A 196 13.75 -5.99 3.16
C ALA A 196 15.04 -5.51 3.85
N CYS A 197 15.18 -4.21 4.14
CA CYS A 197 16.32 -3.66 4.86
C CYS A 197 16.49 -4.28 6.26
N GLU A 198 15.40 -4.50 7.00
CA GLU A 198 15.46 -5.20 8.29
C GLU A 198 16.05 -6.61 8.15
N GLN A 199 15.60 -7.36 7.14
CA GLN A 199 16.10 -8.72 6.90
C GLN A 199 17.56 -8.75 6.46
N LEU A 200 17.94 -7.84 5.54
CA LEU A 200 19.33 -7.71 5.09
C LEU A 200 20.25 -7.28 6.24
N TYR A 201 19.78 -6.38 7.10
CA TYR A 201 20.53 -5.97 8.29
C TYR A 201 20.78 -7.17 9.21
N ASN A 202 19.75 -7.98 9.45
CA ASN A 202 19.87 -9.21 10.26
C ASN A 202 20.78 -10.27 9.60
N ALA A 203 20.88 -10.29 8.27
CA ALA A 203 21.78 -11.17 7.52
C ALA A 203 23.26 -10.69 7.50
N GLY A 204 23.53 -9.49 8.03
CA GLY A 204 24.88 -8.92 8.19
C GLY A 204 25.23 -7.80 7.23
N TYR A 205 24.31 -7.33 6.39
CA TYR A 205 24.53 -6.17 5.53
C TYR A 205 24.54 -4.88 6.35
N ARG A 206 25.63 -4.12 6.28
CA ARG A 206 25.84 -2.89 7.08
C ARG A 206 25.55 -1.61 6.30
N ASN A 207 25.79 -1.61 4.99
CA ASN A 207 25.67 -0.44 4.15
C ASN A 207 24.33 -0.42 3.39
N LEU A 208 23.24 -0.22 4.14
CA LEU A 208 21.89 -0.22 3.60
C LEU A 208 21.37 1.20 3.44
N PHE A 209 20.87 1.51 2.25
CA PHE A 209 20.25 2.78 1.91
C PHE A 209 18.81 2.55 1.50
N TRP A 210 17.87 3.22 2.15
CA TRP A 210 16.46 3.15 1.85
C TRP A 210 16.01 4.42 1.12
N VAL A 211 15.32 4.23 -0.02
CA VAL A 211 14.76 5.35 -0.78
C VAL A 211 13.41 5.76 -0.22
N GLN A 212 13.34 7.00 0.26
CA GLN A 212 12.15 7.59 0.84
C GLN A 212 11.02 7.67 -0.19
N GLY A 213 9.84 7.18 0.17
CA GLY A 213 8.68 7.16 -0.72
C GLY A 213 8.81 6.20 -1.91
N GLY A 214 9.94 5.51 -2.04
CA GLY A 214 10.20 4.56 -3.11
C GLY A 214 10.25 5.19 -4.50
N LEU A 215 9.94 4.37 -5.49
CA LEU A 215 9.97 4.72 -6.92
C LEU A 215 8.74 5.57 -7.33
N GLU A 216 7.71 5.66 -6.48
CA GLU A 216 6.52 6.48 -6.70
C GLU A 216 6.82 7.99 -6.70
N VAL A 217 7.83 8.40 -5.93
CA VAL A 217 8.23 9.81 -5.76
C VAL A 217 9.31 10.22 -6.76
N ALA A 218 9.98 9.25 -7.39
CA ALA A 218 11.03 9.52 -8.37
C ALA A 218 10.47 10.25 -9.61
N GLU A 219 11.08 11.35 -10.02
CA GLU A 219 10.81 11.94 -11.33
C GLU A 219 11.54 11.13 -12.43
N GLU A 220 11.12 11.31 -13.68
CA GLU A 220 11.67 10.56 -14.82
C GLU A 220 13.15 10.91 -15.08
N GLU A 221 13.58 12.09 -14.65
CA GLU A 221 14.95 12.59 -14.79
C GLU A 221 15.87 12.12 -13.67
N ASP A 222 15.33 11.73 -12.51
CA ASP A 222 16.11 11.32 -11.34
C ASP A 222 16.72 9.93 -11.53
N LEU A 223 15.99 9.03 -12.21
CA LEU A 223 16.40 7.64 -12.41
C LEU A 223 16.22 7.24 -13.87
N VAL A 224 17.31 6.73 -14.46
CA VAL A 224 17.27 6.19 -15.82
C VAL A 224 16.37 4.96 -15.83
N THR A 225 15.17 5.12 -16.39
CA THR A 225 14.11 4.11 -16.38
C THR A 225 14.00 3.42 -17.73
N GLU A 226 13.68 2.14 -17.71
CA GLU A 226 13.40 1.27 -18.84
C GLU A 226 12.03 0.62 -18.64
N GLY A 227 11.23 0.52 -19.71
CA GLY A 227 9.93 -0.16 -19.69
C GLY A 227 8.83 0.59 -20.44
N PRO A 228 7.67 -0.05 -20.64
CA PRO A 228 6.53 0.52 -21.37
C PRO A 228 5.77 1.63 -20.61
N GLN A 229 5.89 1.71 -19.28
CA GLN A 229 5.14 2.66 -18.45
C GLN A 229 6.09 3.55 -17.62
N PRO A 230 5.66 4.75 -17.21
CA PRO A 230 6.41 5.56 -16.27
C PRO A 230 6.48 4.88 -14.90
N LEU A 231 7.61 5.06 -14.23
CA LEU A 231 7.93 4.42 -12.96
C LEU A 231 6.89 4.69 -11.86
N LYS A 232 6.30 5.90 -11.87
CA LYS A 232 5.24 6.33 -10.95
C LYS A 232 3.98 5.47 -11.04
N LEU A 233 3.59 5.06 -12.25
CA LEU A 233 2.39 4.27 -12.49
C LEU A 233 2.62 2.75 -12.35
N ALA A 234 3.87 2.29 -12.30
CA ALA A 234 4.21 0.87 -12.32
C ALA A 234 3.64 0.06 -11.15
N GLY A 235 3.31 0.71 -10.02
CA GLY A 235 2.67 0.06 -8.87
C GLY A 235 1.16 0.19 -8.80
N ILE A 236 0.53 0.86 -9.75
CA ILE A 236 -0.93 0.98 -9.84
C ILE A 236 -1.45 -0.23 -10.63
N GLY A 237 -2.55 -0.82 -10.18
CA GLY A 237 -3.11 -2.01 -10.80
C GLY A 237 -4.64 -2.05 -10.78
N GLY A 238 -5.19 -3.06 -11.46
CA GLY A 238 -6.58 -3.46 -11.34
C GLY A 238 -7.57 -2.42 -11.86
N VAL A 239 -8.74 -2.35 -11.22
CA VAL A 239 -9.82 -1.45 -11.65
C VAL A 239 -9.40 0.02 -11.50
N SER A 240 -8.57 0.35 -10.51
CA SER A 240 -8.06 1.70 -10.31
C SER A 240 -7.18 2.16 -11.47
N GLU A 241 -6.34 1.27 -12.02
CA GLU A 241 -5.54 1.55 -13.22
C GLU A 241 -6.44 1.81 -14.43
N PHE A 242 -7.47 0.97 -14.61
CA PHE A 242 -8.40 1.09 -15.73
C PHE A 242 -9.23 2.39 -15.69
N LEU A 243 -9.73 2.77 -14.52
CA LEU A 243 -10.60 3.94 -14.36
C LEU A 243 -9.85 5.27 -14.21
N GLY A 244 -8.52 5.26 -14.05
CA GLY A 244 -7.76 6.49 -13.83
C GLY A 244 -8.07 7.14 -12.47
N TRP A 245 -8.45 6.33 -11.48
CA TRP A 245 -8.98 6.83 -10.22
C TRP A 245 -7.91 7.43 -9.31
N THR A 246 -6.66 7.00 -9.45
CA THR A 246 -5.56 7.40 -8.57
C THR A 246 -5.06 8.82 -8.84
N ASP A 247 -4.57 9.49 -7.79
CA ASP A 247 -4.06 10.86 -7.92
C ASP A 247 -2.89 10.95 -8.91
N GLN A 248 -2.04 9.92 -8.97
CA GLN A 248 -0.93 9.87 -9.92
C GLN A 248 -1.40 9.83 -11.38
N GLN A 249 -2.44 9.06 -11.68
CA GLN A 249 -3.02 9.01 -13.02
C GLN A 249 -3.73 10.32 -13.38
N ARG A 250 -4.37 10.98 -12.41
CA ARG A 250 -5.00 12.29 -12.62
C ARG A 250 -3.96 13.38 -12.90
N LEU A 251 -2.83 13.35 -12.20
CA LEU A 251 -1.71 14.25 -12.45
C LEU A 251 -1.11 14.02 -13.84
N GLN A 252 -0.95 12.76 -14.25
CA GLN A 252 -0.49 12.45 -15.60
C GLN A 252 -1.50 12.86 -16.68
N ALA A 253 -2.79 12.59 -16.47
CA ALA A 253 -3.85 13.02 -17.38
C ALA A 253 -3.94 14.56 -17.48
N ALA A 254 -3.63 15.28 -16.40
CA ALA A 254 -3.54 16.74 -16.42
C ALA A 254 -2.36 17.25 -17.27
N ARG A 255 -1.25 16.49 -17.33
CA ARG A 255 -0.08 16.79 -18.17
C ARG A 255 -0.31 16.44 -19.65
N GLU A 256 -0.95 15.30 -19.93
CA GLU A 256 -1.15 14.79 -21.30
C GLU A 256 -2.38 15.37 -22.02
N GLY A 257 -3.22 16.15 -21.32
CA GLY A 257 -4.27 16.97 -21.90
C GLY A 257 -5.66 16.32 -22.01
N TRP A 258 -6.52 16.91 -22.85
CA TRP A 258 -7.96 16.60 -22.88
C TRP A 258 -8.28 15.18 -23.36
N GLY A 259 -7.47 14.60 -24.25
CA GLY A 259 -7.70 13.25 -24.79
C GLY A 259 -7.69 12.17 -23.71
N TYR A 260 -6.78 12.28 -22.74
CA TYR A 260 -6.68 11.35 -21.63
C TYR A 260 -7.89 11.43 -20.68
N ARG A 261 -8.41 12.65 -20.45
CA ARG A 261 -9.62 12.88 -19.65
C ARG A 261 -10.85 12.29 -20.33
N LEU A 262 -10.96 12.45 -21.65
CA LEU A 262 -12.05 11.86 -22.44
C LEU A 262 -12.01 10.33 -22.38
N LEU A 263 -10.83 9.72 -22.51
CA LEU A 263 -10.67 8.27 -22.42
C LEU A 263 -11.22 7.70 -21.09
N PHE A 264 -10.87 8.30 -19.96
CA PHE A 264 -11.38 7.87 -18.67
C PHE A 264 -12.88 8.11 -18.50
N SER A 265 -13.38 9.24 -19.00
CA SER A 265 -14.83 9.51 -19.00
C SER A 265 -15.60 8.49 -19.83
N ALA A 266 -15.07 8.09 -21.00
CA ALA A 266 -15.67 7.06 -21.85
C ALA A 266 -15.66 5.69 -21.17
N ARG A 267 -14.57 5.32 -20.48
CA ARG A 267 -14.51 4.09 -19.67
C ARG A 267 -15.56 4.10 -18.56
N LEU A 268 -15.73 5.22 -17.86
CA LEU A 268 -16.72 5.36 -16.80
C LEU A 268 -18.16 5.20 -17.33
N VAL A 269 -18.48 5.87 -18.45
CA VAL A 269 -19.78 5.70 -19.14
C VAL A 269 -19.99 4.24 -19.56
N GLY A 270 -18.95 3.60 -20.10
CA GLY A 270 -19.00 2.17 -20.45
C GLY A 270 -19.33 1.27 -19.26
N VAL A 271 -18.78 1.55 -18.07
CA VAL A 271 -19.12 0.83 -16.84
C VAL A 271 -20.59 1.02 -16.45
N PHE A 272 -21.11 2.25 -16.52
CA PHE A 272 -22.54 2.50 -16.26
C PHE A 272 -23.44 1.71 -17.21
N LEU A 273 -23.15 1.74 -18.51
CA LEU A 273 -23.91 0.97 -19.51
C LEU A 273 -23.85 -0.53 -19.25
N ALA A 274 -22.69 -1.06 -18.83
CA ALA A 274 -22.54 -2.47 -18.49
C ALA A 274 -23.35 -2.86 -17.25
N VAL A 275 -23.37 -2.00 -16.22
CA VAL A 275 -24.18 -2.22 -15.01
C VAL A 275 -25.68 -2.18 -15.33
N ASP A 276 -26.12 -1.23 -16.14
CA ASP A 276 -27.52 -1.13 -16.56
C ASP A 276 -27.93 -2.36 -17.39
N ALA A 277 -27.08 -2.79 -18.33
CA ALA A 277 -27.33 -4.01 -19.11
C ALA A 277 -27.40 -5.26 -18.21
N LEU A 278 -26.52 -5.38 -17.22
CA LEU A 278 -26.53 -6.47 -16.25
C LEU A 278 -27.80 -6.46 -15.39
N PHE A 279 -28.24 -5.28 -14.96
CA PHE A 279 -29.48 -5.11 -14.18
C PHE A 279 -30.71 -5.52 -14.99
N ILE A 280 -30.82 -5.06 -16.24
CA ILE A 280 -31.91 -5.43 -17.16
C ILE A 280 -31.88 -6.95 -17.44
N GLY A 281 -30.70 -7.50 -17.70
CA GLY A 281 -30.53 -8.94 -17.90
C GLY A 281 -30.94 -9.77 -16.69
N ALA A 282 -30.55 -9.35 -15.47
CA ALA A 282 -30.93 -10.02 -14.24
C ALA A 282 -32.45 -9.99 -14.00
N GLN A 283 -33.11 -8.87 -14.32
CA GLN A 283 -34.58 -8.78 -14.25
C GLN A 283 -35.25 -9.75 -15.24
N GLN A 284 -34.71 -9.87 -16.45
CA GLN A 284 -35.28 -10.75 -17.47
C GLN A 284 -35.09 -12.23 -17.12
N VAL A 285 -33.94 -12.60 -16.56
CA VAL A 285 -33.69 -13.95 -16.03
C VAL A 285 -34.58 -14.25 -14.82
N GLY A 286 -34.77 -13.28 -13.92
CA GLY A 286 -35.67 -13.43 -12.77
C GLY A 286 -37.11 -13.74 -13.18
N ARG A 287 -37.62 -13.05 -14.21
CA ARG A 287 -38.94 -13.34 -14.79
C ARG A 287 -38.99 -14.75 -15.40
N TYR A 288 -37.98 -15.14 -16.17
CA TYR A 288 -37.91 -16.46 -16.78
C TYR A 288 -37.87 -17.60 -15.74
N ILE A 289 -37.15 -17.44 -14.64
CA ILE A 289 -37.12 -18.42 -13.54
C ILE A 289 -38.47 -18.49 -12.81
N GLN A 290 -39.17 -17.36 -12.66
CA GLN A 290 -40.53 -17.35 -12.09
C GLN A 290 -41.51 -18.13 -12.97
N ASP A 291 -41.46 -17.94 -14.30
CA ASP A 291 -42.33 -18.62 -15.25
C ASP A 291 -42.12 -20.14 -15.25
N ILE A 292 -40.86 -20.62 -15.12
CA ILE A 292 -40.55 -22.05 -15.01
C ILE A 292 -41.03 -22.64 -13.68
N ARG A 293 -41.03 -21.86 -12.59
CA ARG A 293 -41.43 -22.34 -11.25
C ARG A 293 -42.94 -22.35 -11.04
N SER A 294 -43.70 -21.63 -11.87
CA SER A 294 -45.17 -21.61 -11.85
C SER A 294 -45.83 -22.73 -12.65
N HIS A 295 -45.05 -23.53 -13.40
CA HIS A 295 -45.48 -24.74 -14.09
C HIS A 295 -45.06 -25.99 -13.34
#